data_AF-A0A3C0QT52-F1
#
_entry.id   AF-A0A3C0QT52-F1
#
_cell.length_a   1.000
_cell.length_b   1.000
_cell.length_c   1.000
_cell.angle_alpha   90.00
_cell.angle_beta   90.00
_cell.angle_gamma   90.00
#
_symmetry.space_group_name_H-M   'P 1'
#
loop_
_entity.id
_entity.type
_entity.pdbx_description
1 polymer ?
#
loop_
_entity_poly.entity_id
_entity_poly.type
_entity_poly.pdbx_seq_one_letter_code
_entity_poly.pdbx_strand_id
1 'polypeptide(L)' 'MKIEMSVKMTDKDGNIITKIVETEVLEVTEFGNPETFYEVFDRFEKPVIEARNQIGESMFRQSGQFHAE' A
#
# COMPACT_ATOMS: atom_id res chain seq x y z
N MET A 1 -7.80 13.42 2.56
CA MET A 1 -7.60 12.85 1.21
C MET A 1 -7.79 11.33 1.27
N LYS A 2 -8.38 10.71 0.24
CA LYS A 2 -8.45 9.25 0.12
C LYS A 2 -7.48 8.79 -0.96
N ILE A 3 -6.64 7.81 -0.64
CA ILE A 3 -5.73 7.17 -1.60
C ILE A 3 -6.23 5.76 -1.84
N GLU A 4 -6.38 5.41 -3.12
CA GLU A 4 -6.62 4.04 -3.57
C GLU A 4 -5.35 3.51 -4.21
N MET A 5 -4.89 2.35 -3.75
CA MET A 5 -3.77 1.62 -4.34
C MET A 5 -4.29 0.31 -4.91
N SER A 6 -4.05 0.10 -6.20
CA SER A 6 -4.36 -1.17 -6.87
C SER A 6 -3.08 -1.87 -7.32
N VAL A 7 -3.02 -3.17 -7.10
CA VAL A 7 -1.97 -4.05 -7.63
C VAL A 7 -2.61 -5.11 -8.48
N LYS A 8 -2.06 -5.30 -9.68
CA LYS A 8 -2.44 -6.33 -10.62
C LYS A 8 -1.24 -7.23 -10.87
N MET A 9 -1.43 -8.53 -10.71
CA MET A 9 -0.42 -9.56 -10.97
C MET A 9 -1.00 -10.62 -11.89
N THR A 10 -0.15 -11.22 -12.71
CA THR A 10 -0.47 -12.45 -13.42
C THR A 10 0.24 -13.59 -12.69
N ASP A 11 -0.50 -14.61 -12.28
CA ASP A 11 0.09 -15.81 -11.68
C ASP A 11 0.75 -16.71 -12.74
N LYS A 12 1.39 -17.79 -12.28
CA LYS A 12 2.08 -18.76 -13.15
C LYS A 12 1.15 -19.48 -14.12
N ASP A 13 -0.14 -19.54 -13.81
CA ASP A 13 -1.17 -20.22 -14.59
C ASP A 13 -1.87 -19.25 -15.58
N GLY A 14 -1.45 -17.99 -15.59
CA GLY A 14 -1.97 -16.94 -16.47
C GLY A 14 -3.21 -16.22 -15.92
N ASN A 15 -3.64 -16.51 -14.69
CA ASN A 15 -4.76 -15.81 -14.08
C ASN A 15 -4.35 -14.43 -13.59
N ILE A 16 -5.27 -13.48 -13.73
CA ILE A 16 -5.09 -12.12 -13.24
C ILE A 16 -5.62 -12.03 -11.81
N ILE A 17 -4.74 -11.63 -10.89
CA ILE A 17 -5.06 -11.31 -9.50
C ILE A 17 -5.02 -9.79 -9.34
N THR A 18 -6.14 -9.22 -8.90
CA THR A 18 -6.24 -7.78 -8.59
C THR A 18 -6.49 -7.61 -7.09
N LYS A 19 -5.73 -6.73 -6.46
CA LYS A 19 -5.94 -6.29 -5.07
C LYS A 19 -6.08 -4.78 -5.05
N ILE A 20 -7.03 -4.29 -4.27
CA ILE A 20 -7.26 -2.88 -4.04
C ILE A 20 -7.21 -2.66 -2.53
N VAL A 21 -6.42 -1.68 -2.10
CA VAL A 21 -6.41 -1.18 -0.73
C VAL A 21 -6.68 0.30 -0.77
N GLU A 22 -7.59 0.72 0.08
CA GLU A 22 -7.94 2.12 0.27
C GLU A 22 -7.38 2.56 1.62
N THR A 23 -6.77 3.74 1.67
CA THR A 23 -6.33 4.36 2.92
C THR A 23 -6.68 5.84 2.92
N GLU A 24 -7.04 6.34 4.09
CA GLU A 24 -7.17 7.77 4.31
C GLU A 24 -5.80 8.37 4.61
N VAL A 25 -5.53 9.52 4.01
CA VAL A 25 -4.33 10.32 4.25
C VAL A 25 -4.79 11.74 4.56
N LEU A 26 -4.09 12.39 5.49
CA LEU A 26 -4.36 13.77 5.87
C LEU A 26 -4.20 14.71 4.67
N GLU A 27 -4.77 15.92 4.74
CA GLU A 27 -4.61 16.88 3.64
C GLU A 27 -3.27 17.61 3.72
N VAL A 28 -2.63 17.79 2.57
CA VAL A 28 -1.32 18.43 2.41
C VAL A 28 -1.29 19.88 2.92
N THR A 29 -2.44 20.47 3.26
CA THR A 29 -2.56 21.80 3.87
C THR A 29 -1.79 21.94 5.20
N GLU A 30 -1.43 20.84 5.85
CA GLU A 30 -0.58 20.82 7.05
C GLU A 30 0.94 20.95 6.76
N PHE A 31 1.41 20.82 5.51
CA PHE A 31 2.82 21.00 5.13
C PHE A 31 3.29 22.48 5.08
N GLY A 32 2.50 23.41 5.62
CA GLY A 32 2.80 24.84 5.59
C GLY A 32 3.99 25.26 6.49
N ASN A 33 4.40 24.41 7.44
CA ASN A 33 5.55 24.67 8.31
C ASN A 33 6.70 23.66 8.03
N PRO A 34 7.87 24.11 7.55
CA PRO A 34 9.02 23.24 7.30
C PRO A 34 9.59 22.60 8.58
N GLU A 35 9.37 23.17 9.77
CA GLU A 35 9.82 22.59 11.04
C GLU A 35 9.08 21.29 11.39
N THR A 36 7.83 21.17 10.93
CA THR A 36 7.00 19.98 11.13
C THR A 36 7.03 19.03 9.94
N PHE A 37 7.88 19.30 8.92
CA PHE A 37 7.91 18.53 7.67
C PHE A 37 8.06 17.02 7.92
N TYR A 38 9.01 16.61 8.76
CA TYR A 38 9.25 15.19 9.02
C TYR A 38 8.10 14.52 9.78
N GLU A 39 7.47 15.23 10.71
CA GLU A 39 6.36 14.72 11.51
C GLU A 39 5.08 14.58 10.67
N VAL A 40 4.84 15.54 9.78
CA VAL A 40 3.78 15.49 8.78
C VAL A 40 4.10 14.42 7.74
N PHE A 41 5.33 14.35 7.22
CA PHE A 41 5.74 13.31 6.28
C PHE A 41 5.56 11.90 6.85
N ASP A 42 5.99 11.65 8.10
CA ASP A 42 5.80 10.36 8.78
C ASP A 42 4.31 10.00 8.94
N ARG A 43 3.46 10.98 9.28
CA ARG A 43 2.00 10.78 9.38
C ARG A 43 1.36 10.42 8.04
N PHE A 44 1.92 10.86 6.92
CA PHE A 44 1.40 10.62 5.58
C PHE A 44 1.96 9.33 4.98
N GLU A 45 3.26 9.09 5.15
CA GLU A 45 3.95 7.94 4.57
C GLU A 45 3.66 6.65 5.33
N LYS A 46 3.53 6.66 6.67
CA LYS A 46 3.27 5.43 7.44
C LYS A 46 2.01 4.69 6.98
N PRO A 47 0.83 5.32 6.88
CA PRO A 47 -0.38 4.64 6.39
C PRO A 47 -0.21 4.08 4.97
N VAL A 48 0.49 4.81 4.09
CA VAL A 48 0.75 4.38 2.71
C VAL A 48 1.68 3.16 2.68
N ILE A 49 2.76 3.19 3.47
CA ILE A 49 3.71 2.06 3.59
C ILE A 49 3.02 0.84 4.20
N GLU A 50 2.19 1.01 5.22
CA GLU A 50 1.42 -0.08 5.83
C GLU A 50 0.46 -0.70 4.83
N ALA A 51 -0.33 0.10 4.12
CA ALA A 51 -1.22 -0.38 3.08
C ALA A 51 -0.45 -1.09 1.93
N ARG A 52 0.72 -0.59 1.54
CA ARG A 52 1.61 -1.27 0.58
C ARG A 52 2.07 -2.64 1.10
N ASN A 53 2.49 -2.70 2.37
CA ASN A 53 2.94 -3.94 3.00
C ASN A 53 1.81 -4.96 3.14
N GLN A 54 0.59 -4.51 3.46
CA GLN A 54 -0.60 -5.37 3.48
C GLN A 54 -0.87 -5.99 2.11
N ILE A 55 -0.76 -5.20 1.03
CA ILE A 55 -0.87 -5.74 -0.33
C ILE A 55 0.24 -6.77 -0.56
N GLY A 56 1.49 -6.41 -0.29
CA GLY A 56 2.65 -7.29 -0.45
C GLY A 56 2.51 -8.63 0.29
N GLU A 57 2.09 -8.60 1.56
CA GLU A 57 1.81 -9.79 2.35
C GLU A 57 0.64 -10.59 1.79
N SER A 58 -0.44 -9.94 1.38
CA SER A 58 -1.60 -10.64 0.81
C SER A 58 -1.24 -11.38 -0.48
N MET A 59 -0.39 -10.75 -1.31
CA MET A 59 0.11 -11.31 -2.56
C MET A 59 1.13 -12.41 -2.29
N PHE A 60 2.03 -12.23 -1.31
CA PHE A 60 3.01 -13.24 -0.91
C PHE A 60 2.37 -14.46 -0.28
N ARG A 61 1.32 -14.31 0.53
CA ARG A 61 0.57 -15.47 1.07
C ARG A 61 -0.20 -16.19 -0.03
N GLN A 62 -0.77 -15.45 -0.98
CA GLN A 62 -1.43 -16.05 -2.14
C GLN A 62 -0.41 -16.77 -3.03
N SER A 63 0.79 -16.23 -3.27
CA SER A 63 1.83 -16.87 -4.10
C SER A 63 2.61 -17.97 -3.36
N GLY A 64 2.81 -17.85 -2.05
CA GLY A 64 3.54 -18.80 -1.20
C GLY A 64 2.80 -20.13 -0.97
N GLN A 65 1.47 -20.16 -1.13
CA GLN A 65 0.72 -21.42 -1.24
C GLN A 65 1.02 -22.19 -2.54
N PHE A 66 1.68 -21.59 -3.53
CA PHE A 66 2.05 -22.26 -4.79
C PHE A 66 3.46 -22.87 -4.81
N HIS A 67 4.22 -22.79 -3.71
CA HIS A 67 5.59 -23.30 -3.60
C HIS A 67 5.79 -24.36 -2.52
N ALA A 68 4.71 -24.92 -1.96
CA ALA A 68 4.76 -26.12 -1.14
C ALA A 68 4.40 -27.36 -2.00
N GLU A 69 5.23 -27.66 -3.00
CA GLU A 69 5.32 -28.96 -3.68
C GLU A 69 6.79 -29.38 -3.78
#